data_AF-A0A179GK97-F1
#
_entry.id   AF-A0A179GK97-F1
#
_cell.length_a   1.000
_cell.length_b   1.000
_cell.length_c   1.000
_cell.angle_alpha   90.00
_cell.angle_beta   90.00
_cell.angle_gamma   90.00
#
_symmetry.space_group_name_H-M   'P 1'
#
loop_
_entity.id
_entity.type
_entity.pdbx_description
1 polymer ?
#
loop_
_entity_poly.entity_id
_entity_poly.type
_entity_poly.pdbx_seq_one_letter_code
_entity_poly.pdbx_strand_id
1 'polypeptide(L)'
;MMLLSEAVKDDHDMVVEIYHRVVAATEDADGPAARETFMTRVGQCVVKEKLVLLPFIRQVLPDDGERLERYRLDHISYNVFLPDSLSDLGHGQIKEKLHRLHEIPMGDVSFVPELTSLWIDLSGHIADLDDRDLPALEDATSADESEAAAVQYCEAGAYEPEMAHPPSLVAESTKLVDDFLGRSQGHAV
;
A
#
# COMPACT_ATOMS: atom_id res chain seq x y z
N MET A 1 1.67 -0.22 23.75
CA MET A 1 1.09 0.40 22.56
C MET A 1 2.00 0.04 21.39
N MET A 2 1.53 0.16 20.15
CA MET A 2 2.26 -0.26 18.94
C MET A 2 2.93 0.97 18.33
N LEU A 3 4.20 0.85 17.95
CA LEU A 3 4.93 1.90 17.23
C LEU A 3 4.51 1.95 15.76
N LEU A 4 4.75 3.08 15.09
CA LEU A 4 4.40 3.21 13.67
C LEU A 4 5.17 2.21 12.81
N SER A 5 6.45 1.99 13.09
CA SER A 5 7.25 0.98 12.39
C SER A 5 6.72 -0.44 12.56
N GLU A 6 6.19 -0.78 13.74
CA GLU A 6 5.57 -2.09 13.99
C GLU A 6 4.30 -2.25 13.16
N ALA A 7 3.44 -1.22 13.12
CA ALA A 7 2.20 -1.24 12.35
C ALA A 7 2.44 -1.40 10.83
N VAL A 8 3.48 -0.76 10.31
CA VAL A 8 3.88 -0.86 8.89
C VAL A 8 4.44 -2.25 8.58
N LYS A 9 5.30 -2.78 9.47
CA LYS A 9 5.90 -4.12 9.30
C LYS A 9 4.85 -5.24 9.36
N ASP A 10 3.86 -5.12 10.23
CA ASP A 10 2.75 -6.08 10.30
C ASP A 10 1.96 -6.11 8.97
N ASP A 11 1.73 -4.95 8.34
CA ASP A 11 1.10 -4.87 7.01
C ASP A 11 2.00 -5.49 5.93
N HIS A 12 3.32 -5.25 5.97
CA HIS A 12 4.27 -5.87 5.03
C HIS A 12 4.32 -7.39 5.16
N ASP A 13 4.39 -7.94 6.38
CA ASP A 13 4.36 -9.38 6.66
C ASP A 13 3.08 -10.02 6.11
N MET A 14 1.94 -9.35 6.26
CA MET A 14 0.66 -9.78 5.70
C MET A 14 0.68 -9.82 4.17
N VAL A 15 1.26 -8.80 3.51
CA VAL A 15 1.41 -8.76 2.05
C VAL A 15 2.30 -9.91 1.55
N VAL A 16 3.40 -10.21 2.26
CA VAL A 16 4.29 -11.34 1.96
C VAL A 16 3.56 -12.68 2.09
N GLU A 17 2.81 -12.88 3.16
CA GLU A 17 2.03 -14.11 3.39
C GLU A 17 1.02 -14.33 2.26
N ILE A 18 0.27 -13.28 1.91
CA ILE A 18 -0.77 -13.38 0.88
C ILE A 18 -0.15 -13.61 -0.50
N TYR A 19 0.98 -12.98 -0.83
CA TYR A 19 1.71 -13.26 -2.07
C TYR A 19 1.99 -14.76 -2.23
N HIS A 20 2.58 -15.39 -1.21
CA HIS A 20 2.86 -16.82 -1.25
C HIS A 20 1.60 -17.67 -1.40
N ARG A 21 0.49 -17.24 -0.78
CA ARG A 21 -0.82 -17.88 -0.95
C ARG A 21 -1.34 -17.76 -2.39
N VAL A 22 -1.21 -16.60 -3.03
CA VAL A 22 -1.60 -16.42 -4.44
C VAL A 22 -0.78 -17.33 -5.35
N VAL A 23 0.54 -17.38 -5.16
CA VAL A 23 1.44 -18.26 -5.92
C VAL A 23 1.01 -19.72 -5.78
N ALA A 24 0.73 -20.17 -4.56
CA ALA A 24 0.27 -21.53 -4.30
C ALA A 24 -1.12 -21.85 -4.87
N ALA A 25 -2.01 -20.86 -4.92
CA ALA A 25 -3.39 -21.02 -5.38
C ALA A 25 -3.57 -20.80 -6.91
N THR A 26 -2.49 -20.64 -7.67
CA THR A 26 -2.55 -20.41 -9.14
C THR A 26 -3.24 -21.54 -9.91
N GLU A 27 -3.24 -22.76 -9.35
CA GLU A 27 -3.89 -23.94 -9.94
C GLU A 27 -5.20 -24.34 -9.22
N ASP A 28 -5.61 -23.58 -8.18
CA ASP A 28 -6.75 -23.91 -7.32
C ASP A 28 -7.97 -22.99 -7.60
N ALA A 29 -9.17 -23.48 -7.28
CA ALA A 29 -10.42 -22.72 -7.33
C ALA A 29 -10.40 -21.47 -6.42
N ASP A 30 -9.56 -21.48 -5.39
CA ASP A 30 -9.36 -20.35 -4.46
C ASP A 30 -8.48 -19.23 -5.02
N GLY A 31 -7.81 -19.44 -6.16
CA GLY A 31 -6.89 -18.50 -6.79
C GLY A 31 -7.46 -17.08 -7.01
N PRO A 32 -8.67 -16.92 -7.59
CA PRO A 32 -9.28 -15.60 -7.77
C PRO A 32 -9.51 -14.84 -6.46
N ALA A 33 -9.92 -15.54 -5.38
CA ALA A 33 -10.17 -14.93 -4.07
C ALA A 33 -8.84 -14.53 -3.39
N ALA A 34 -7.80 -15.36 -3.53
CA ALA A 34 -6.46 -15.02 -3.06
C ALA A 34 -5.90 -13.78 -3.79
N ARG A 35 -6.04 -13.72 -5.12
CA ARG A 35 -5.62 -12.55 -5.92
C ARG A 35 -6.34 -11.28 -5.49
N GLU A 36 -7.65 -11.35 -5.30
CA GLU A 36 -8.45 -10.20 -4.86
C GLU A 36 -7.99 -9.70 -3.49
N THR A 37 -7.78 -10.63 -2.55
CA THR A 37 -7.25 -10.31 -1.21
C THR A 37 -5.88 -9.64 -1.30
N PHE A 38 -4.99 -10.16 -2.13
CA PHE A 38 -3.66 -9.59 -2.35
C PHE A 38 -3.73 -8.15 -2.85
N MET A 39 -4.50 -7.91 -3.92
CA MET A 39 -4.66 -6.58 -4.48
C MET A 39 -5.23 -5.59 -3.47
N THR A 40 -6.27 -5.98 -2.73
CA THR A 40 -6.87 -5.13 -1.69
C THR A 40 -5.87 -4.78 -0.59
N ARG A 41 -5.08 -5.76 -0.10
CA ARG A 41 -4.08 -5.48 0.94
C ARG A 41 -2.97 -4.56 0.45
N VAL A 42 -2.44 -4.77 -0.76
CA VAL A 42 -1.44 -3.86 -1.33
C VAL A 42 -2.03 -2.45 -1.48
N GLY A 43 -3.27 -2.32 -1.97
CA GLY A 43 -3.93 -1.02 -2.08
C GLY A 43 -4.11 -0.32 -0.73
N GLN A 44 -4.48 -1.04 0.32
CA GLN A 44 -4.59 -0.51 1.68
C GLN A 44 -3.25 -0.01 2.21
N CYS A 45 -2.16 -0.78 2.05
CA CYS A 45 -0.82 -0.39 2.47
C CYS A 45 -0.41 0.93 1.79
N VAL A 46 -0.57 1.01 0.46
CA VAL A 46 -0.23 2.22 -0.31
C VAL A 46 -1.03 3.44 0.18
N VAL A 47 -2.31 3.30 0.49
CA VAL A 47 -3.13 4.40 1.00
C VAL A 47 -2.67 4.83 2.39
N LYS A 48 -2.46 3.88 3.32
CA LYS A 48 -1.97 4.17 4.67
C LYS A 48 -0.60 4.85 4.64
N GLU A 49 0.31 4.32 3.83
CA GLU A 49 1.65 4.88 3.66
C GLU A 49 1.60 6.29 3.09
N LYS A 50 0.75 6.52 2.09
CA LYS A 50 0.58 7.83 1.47
C LYS A 50 -0.02 8.88 2.41
N LEU A 51 -1.04 8.50 3.18
CA LEU A 51 -1.79 9.43 4.03
C LEU A 51 -1.09 9.71 5.36
N VAL A 52 -0.32 8.75 5.87
CA VAL A 52 0.26 8.83 7.21
C VAL A 52 1.78 8.68 7.19
N LEU A 53 2.30 7.55 6.69
CA LEU A 53 3.74 7.26 6.79
C LEU A 53 4.61 8.30 6.06
N LEU A 54 4.33 8.58 4.79
CA LEU A 54 5.12 9.51 3.97
C LEU A 54 5.06 10.95 4.46
N PRO A 55 3.90 11.52 4.87
CA PRO A 55 3.86 12.80 5.56
C PRO A 55 4.70 12.82 6.84
N PHE A 56 4.62 11.75 7.64
CA PHE A 56 5.34 11.66 8.90
C PHE A 56 6.85 11.55 8.71
N ILE A 57 7.32 10.72 7.78
CA ILE A 57 8.72 10.63 7.35
C ILE A 57 9.24 12.00 6.90
N ARG A 58 8.48 12.74 6.09
CA ARG A 58 8.87 14.08 5.61
C ARG A 58 8.91 15.13 6.71
N GLN A 59 8.11 14.96 7.76
CA GLN A 59 8.10 15.86 8.90
C GLN A 59 9.32 15.65 9.80
N VAL A 60 9.69 14.38 10.03
CA VAL A 60 10.71 14.01 11.02
C VAL A 60 12.10 13.93 10.40
N LEU A 61 12.21 13.32 9.22
CA LEU A 61 13.50 13.05 8.58
C LEU A 61 13.86 14.16 7.58
N PRO A 62 15.12 14.63 7.60
CA PRO A 62 15.58 15.61 6.62
C PRO A 62 15.51 15.01 5.21
N ASP A 63 15.04 15.82 4.26
CA ASP A 63 15.01 15.42 2.84
C ASP A 63 16.45 15.31 2.32
N ASP A 64 16.88 14.10 1.99
CA ASP A 64 18.21 13.80 1.44
C ASP A 64 18.20 13.64 -0.08
N GLY A 65 17.06 13.88 -0.75
CA GLY A 65 16.89 13.76 -2.20
C GLY A 65 16.93 12.31 -2.72
N GLU A 66 17.80 11.46 -2.17
CA GLU A 66 17.87 10.03 -2.49
C GLU A 66 16.63 9.27 -2.02
N ARG A 67 16.11 9.58 -0.83
CA ARG A 67 14.88 8.96 -0.31
C ARG A 67 13.66 9.40 -1.10
N LEU A 68 13.60 10.68 -1.46
CA LEU A 68 12.54 11.18 -2.33
C LEU A 68 12.58 10.51 -3.70
N GLU A 69 13.78 10.28 -4.24
CA GLU A 69 13.94 9.57 -5.51
C GLU A 69 13.56 8.08 -5.38
N ARG A 70 13.91 7.40 -4.28
CA ARG A 70 13.41 6.03 -4.01
C ARG A 70 11.90 5.98 -3.96
N TYR A 71 11.23 6.82 -3.16
CA TYR A 71 9.77 6.83 -3.14
C TYR A 71 9.11 7.17 -4.49
N ARG A 72 9.82 7.91 -5.36
CA ARG A 72 9.38 8.14 -6.75
C ARG A 72 9.59 6.93 -7.64
N LEU A 73 10.70 6.20 -7.48
CA LEU A 73 11.07 5.02 -8.26
C LEU A 73 10.36 3.75 -7.79
N ASP A 74 9.96 3.69 -6.52
CA ASP A 74 9.17 2.63 -5.87
C ASP A 74 7.66 2.94 -5.97
N HIS A 75 7.32 4.20 -6.30
CA HIS A 75 6.00 4.70 -6.70
C HIS A 75 4.91 4.80 -5.63
N ILE A 76 5.27 5.20 -4.40
CA ILE A 76 4.29 5.72 -3.42
C ILE A 76 4.30 7.26 -3.39
N SER A 77 5.30 7.93 -3.98
CA SER A 77 5.37 9.40 -3.99
C SER A 77 4.71 10.10 -5.17
N TYR A 78 4.06 11.21 -4.80
CA TYR A 78 3.45 12.25 -5.61
C TYR A 78 4.46 12.97 -6.53
N ASN A 79 3.95 13.54 -7.63
CA ASN A 79 4.52 14.73 -8.26
C ASN A 79 4.81 15.79 -7.19
N VAL A 80 6.03 16.32 -7.17
CA VAL A 80 6.36 17.44 -6.29
C VAL A 80 5.52 18.64 -6.74
N PHE A 81 4.80 19.25 -5.78
CA PHE A 81 3.92 20.43 -5.83
C PHE A 81 2.38 20.15 -5.87
N LEU A 82 1.71 20.36 -4.72
CA LEU A 82 0.24 20.37 -4.47
C LEU A 82 -0.52 21.42 -5.34
N PRO A 83 -1.87 21.59 -5.30
CA PRO A 83 -3.04 20.71 -5.16
C PRO A 83 -4.00 20.78 -6.39
N ASP A 84 -4.93 19.82 -6.54
CA ASP A 84 -6.39 19.98 -6.77
C ASP A 84 -6.99 18.66 -7.33
N SER A 85 -7.82 18.01 -6.53
CA SER A 85 -8.74 16.92 -6.89
C SER A 85 -8.14 15.62 -7.50
N LEU A 86 -7.61 14.73 -6.63
CA LEU A 86 -7.67 13.24 -6.72
C LEU A 86 -7.30 12.52 -8.04
N SER A 87 -6.85 13.22 -9.08
CA SER A 87 -6.57 12.68 -10.41
C SER A 87 -5.10 12.31 -10.64
N ASP A 88 -4.23 12.58 -9.67
CA ASP A 88 -2.77 12.46 -9.78
C ASP A 88 -2.20 11.51 -8.70
N LEU A 89 -2.92 10.42 -8.43
CA LEU A 89 -2.37 9.23 -7.78
C LEU A 89 -1.46 8.53 -8.81
N GLY A 90 -0.20 8.96 -8.88
CA GLY A 90 0.80 8.67 -9.92
C GLY A 90 0.75 7.30 -10.61
N HIS A 91 1.18 7.28 -11.89
CA HIS A 91 1.39 6.07 -12.68
C HIS A 91 2.62 5.31 -12.18
N GLY A 92 2.46 4.66 -11.03
CA GLY A 92 3.50 3.86 -10.43
C GLY A 92 3.69 2.51 -11.10
N GLN A 93 4.93 2.01 -11.23
CA GLN A 93 5.17 0.66 -11.77
C GLN A 93 4.38 -0.41 -10.98
N ILE A 94 4.28 -0.29 -9.65
CA ILE A 94 3.45 -1.17 -8.80
C ILE A 94 1.96 -1.07 -9.18
N LYS A 95 1.43 0.14 -9.34
CA LYS A 95 0.02 0.37 -9.72
C LYS A 95 -0.25 -0.21 -11.12
N GLU A 96 0.60 0.06 -12.09
CA GLU A 96 0.47 -0.47 -13.46
C GLU A 96 0.52 -2.00 -13.49
N LYS A 97 1.45 -2.61 -12.75
CA LYS A 97 1.58 -4.07 -12.63
C LYS A 97 0.35 -4.67 -11.92
N LEU A 98 -0.19 -4.01 -10.89
CA LEU A 98 -1.44 -4.42 -10.23
C LEU A 98 -2.63 -4.39 -11.20
N HIS A 99 -2.77 -3.32 -12.00
CA HIS A 99 -3.81 -3.25 -13.02
C HIS A 99 -3.67 -4.36 -14.07
N ARG A 100 -2.46 -4.59 -14.59
CA ARG A 100 -2.21 -5.68 -15.54
C ARG A 100 -2.52 -7.05 -14.91
N LEU A 101 -2.08 -7.28 -13.68
CA LEU A 101 -2.34 -8.53 -12.96
C LEU A 101 -3.84 -8.79 -12.74
N HIS A 102 -4.62 -7.74 -12.52
CA HIS A 102 -6.08 -7.83 -12.40
C HIS A 102 -6.74 -8.27 -13.72
N GLU A 103 -6.27 -7.73 -14.84
CA GLU A 103 -6.79 -8.01 -16.19
C GLU A 103 -6.41 -9.41 -16.71
N ILE A 104 -5.27 -9.96 -16.27
CA ILE A 104 -4.82 -11.29 -16.68
C ILE A 104 -5.66 -12.37 -15.96
N PRO A 105 -6.29 -13.31 -16.70
CA PRO A 105 -6.93 -14.48 -16.10
C PRO A 105 -5.91 -15.34 -15.34
N MET A 106 -6.29 -15.88 -14.17
CA MET A 106 -5.40 -16.72 -13.34
C MET A 106 -4.77 -17.91 -14.09
N GLY A 107 -5.50 -18.50 -15.05
CA GLY A 107 -5.02 -19.62 -15.86
C GLY A 107 -4.21 -19.23 -17.10
N ASP A 108 -3.98 -17.93 -17.34
CA ASP A 108 -3.12 -17.46 -18.43
C ASP A 108 -1.65 -17.69 -18.08
N VAL A 109 -0.86 -18.10 -19.07
CA VAL A 109 0.59 -18.34 -18.92
C VAL A 109 1.36 -17.09 -18.47
N SER A 110 0.79 -15.90 -18.70
CA SER A 110 1.36 -14.60 -18.35
C SER A 110 1.11 -14.21 -16.90
N PHE A 111 0.19 -14.89 -16.18
CA PHE A 111 -0.19 -14.52 -14.82
C PHE A 111 0.98 -14.60 -13.83
N VAL A 112 1.64 -15.75 -13.75
CA VAL A 112 2.77 -15.96 -12.83
C VAL A 112 3.95 -15.03 -13.13
N PRO A 113 4.36 -14.82 -14.40
CA PRO A 113 5.35 -13.80 -14.74
C PRO A 113 4.99 -12.39 -14.28
N GLU A 114 3.74 -11.93 -14.48
CA GLU A 114 3.33 -10.59 -14.05
C GLU A 114 3.29 -10.46 -12.53
N LEU A 115 2.78 -11.49 -11.83
CA LEU A 115 2.78 -11.56 -10.36
C LEU A 115 4.20 -11.50 -9.79
N THR A 116 5.14 -12.24 -10.39
CA THR A 116 6.56 -12.24 -10.00
C THR A 116 7.20 -10.88 -10.25
N SER A 117 6.92 -10.27 -11.40
CA SER A 117 7.38 -8.93 -11.76
C SER A 117 6.90 -7.87 -10.79
N LEU A 118 5.64 -7.96 -10.33
CA LEU A 118 5.09 -7.10 -9.28
C LEU A 118 5.77 -7.34 -7.93
N TRP A 119 6.01 -8.60 -7.58
CA TRP A 119 6.65 -8.97 -6.32
C TRP A 119 8.09 -8.45 -6.19
N ILE A 120 8.85 -8.45 -7.29
CA ILE A 120 10.22 -7.89 -7.29
C ILE A 120 10.20 -6.42 -6.85
N ASP A 121 9.26 -5.62 -7.38
CA ASP A 121 9.15 -4.22 -7.02
C ASP A 121 8.65 -4.05 -5.57
N LEU A 122 7.61 -4.80 -5.18
CA LEU A 122 7.04 -4.74 -3.82
C LEU A 122 8.05 -5.16 -2.75
N SER A 123 8.77 -6.26 -2.96
CA SER A 123 9.76 -6.75 -1.99
C SER A 123 10.98 -5.82 -1.87
N GLY A 124 11.37 -5.15 -2.96
CA GLY A 124 12.37 -4.09 -2.91
C GLY A 124 11.91 -2.90 -2.07
N HIS A 125 10.69 -2.40 -2.33
CA HIS A 125 10.07 -1.31 -1.56
C HIS A 125 9.96 -1.63 -0.07
N ILE A 126 9.45 -2.83 0.27
CA ILE A 126 9.33 -3.32 1.65
C ILE A 126 10.70 -3.32 2.33
N ALA A 127 11.72 -3.87 1.68
CA ALA A 127 13.07 -3.95 2.26
C ALA A 127 13.68 -2.56 2.48
N ASP A 128 13.57 -1.64 1.52
CA ASP A 128 14.07 -0.27 1.67
C ASP A 128 13.37 0.47 2.83
N LEU A 129 12.05 0.28 3.00
CA LEU A 129 11.33 0.82 4.14
C LEU A 129 11.77 0.18 5.47
N ASP A 130 11.71 -1.15 5.56
CA ASP A 130 11.84 -1.88 6.82
C ASP A 130 13.25 -1.83 7.42
N ASP A 131 14.26 -1.81 6.56
CA ASP A 131 15.66 -1.88 6.95
C ASP A 131 16.33 -0.49 7.02
N ARG A 132 15.73 0.54 6.43
CA ARG A 132 16.37 1.88 6.34
C ARG A 132 15.48 3.00 6.85
N ASP A 133 14.30 3.17 6.28
CA ASP A 133 13.47 4.34 6.57
C ASP A 133 12.75 4.23 7.92
N LEU A 134 12.17 3.06 8.24
CA LEU A 134 11.50 2.84 9.53
C LEU A 134 12.46 2.91 10.73
N PRO A 135 13.66 2.28 10.72
CA PRO A 135 14.61 2.46 11.81
C PRO A 135 15.04 3.92 11.98
N ALA A 136 15.33 4.62 10.88
CA ALA A 136 15.70 6.02 10.94
C ALA A 136 14.56 6.91 11.49
N LEU A 137 13.32 6.58 11.13
CA LEU A 137 12.13 7.27 11.62
C LEU A 137 11.97 7.11 13.13
N GLU A 138 12.08 5.89 13.66
CA GLU A 138 11.98 5.64 15.10
C GLU A 138 13.14 6.25 15.89
N ASP A 139 14.35 6.26 15.33
CA ASP A 139 15.51 6.92 15.94
C ASP A 139 15.33 8.45 16.06
N ALA A 140 14.52 9.03 15.18
CA ALA A 140 14.28 10.48 15.11
C ALA A 140 12.94 10.92 15.74
N THR A 141 12.13 9.99 16.22
CA THR A 141 10.78 10.24 16.76
C THR A 141 10.69 9.82 18.23
N SER A 142 9.87 10.52 19.03
CA SER A 142 9.56 10.02 20.38
C SER A 142 8.56 8.85 20.33
N ALA A 143 8.59 7.96 21.33
CA ALA A 143 7.64 6.85 21.41
C ALA A 143 6.17 7.31 21.36
N ASP A 144 5.83 8.38 22.08
CA ASP A 144 4.46 8.91 22.11
C ASP A 144 3.99 9.41 20.73
N GLU A 145 4.87 10.07 19.97
CA GLU A 145 4.57 10.53 18.60
C GLU A 145 4.44 9.36 17.63
N SER A 146 5.32 8.36 17.74
CA SER A 146 5.28 7.14 16.94
C SER A 146 3.99 6.34 17.20
N GLU A 147 3.62 6.15 18.46
CA GLU A 147 2.37 5.48 18.85
C GLU A 147 1.13 6.24 18.36
N ALA A 148 1.14 7.58 18.45
CA ALA A 148 0.04 8.40 17.93
C ALA A 148 -0.08 8.29 16.41
N ALA A 149 1.05 8.24 15.69
CA ALA A 149 1.07 8.05 14.25
C ALA A 149 0.63 6.63 13.85
N ALA A 150 0.97 5.61 14.64
CA ALA A 150 0.52 4.24 14.44
C ALA A 150 -1.01 4.12 14.51
N VAL A 151 -1.67 4.81 15.45
CA VAL A 151 -3.13 4.86 15.52
C VAL A 151 -3.73 5.43 14.24
N GLN A 152 -3.19 6.57 13.76
CA GLN A 152 -3.66 7.17 12.51
C GLN A 152 -3.41 6.25 11.30
N TYR A 153 -2.26 5.57 11.26
CA TYR A 153 -1.90 4.64 10.20
C TYR A 153 -2.90 3.48 10.15
N CYS A 154 -3.23 2.87 11.29
CA CYS A 154 -4.21 1.80 11.38
C CYS A 154 -5.62 2.25 10.94
N GLU A 155 -6.04 3.46 11.31
CA GLU A 155 -7.33 4.02 10.93
C GLU A 155 -7.43 4.37 9.43
N ALA A 156 -6.34 4.83 8.81
CA ALA A 156 -6.29 5.27 7.42
C ALA A 156 -6.50 4.13 6.39
N GLY A 157 -6.37 2.87 6.79
CA GLY A 157 -6.58 1.71 5.92
C GLY A 157 -7.75 0.83 6.34
N ALA A 158 -8.55 1.27 7.31
CA ALA A 158 -9.65 0.49 7.86
C ALA A 158 -10.81 0.39 6.85
N TYR A 159 -10.69 -0.54 5.91
CA TYR A 159 -11.83 -1.17 5.26
C TYR A 159 -12.06 -2.50 5.98
N GLU A 160 -13.01 -2.51 6.91
CA GLU A 160 -13.57 -3.73 7.48
C GLU A 160 -15.09 -3.75 7.22
N PRO A 161 -15.67 -4.85 6.71
CA PRO A 161 -17.11 -4.98 6.55
C PRO A 161 -17.90 -4.91 7.88
N GLU A 162 -17.24 -5.00 9.04
CA GLU A 162 -17.90 -5.23 10.33
C GLU A 162 -17.65 -4.19 11.45
N MET A 163 -16.86 -3.14 11.25
CA MET A 163 -16.60 -2.17 12.34
C MET A 163 -17.13 -0.77 12.06
N ALA A 164 -18.16 -0.41 12.83
CA ALA A 164 -18.85 0.87 12.83
C ALA A 164 -18.02 1.97 13.52
N HIS A 165 -17.12 2.62 12.78
CA HIS A 165 -16.40 3.83 13.22
C HIS A 165 -16.42 4.91 12.10
N PRO A 166 -16.14 6.19 12.41
CA PRO A 166 -16.85 7.35 11.88
C PRO A 166 -16.73 7.52 10.35
N PRO A 167 -17.78 8.05 9.68
CA PRO A 167 -18.00 7.80 8.26
C PRO A 167 -17.11 8.57 7.27
N SER A 168 -16.31 9.57 7.68
CA SER A 168 -15.62 10.42 6.68
C SER A 168 -14.27 9.89 6.22
N LEU A 169 -13.38 9.48 7.12
CA LEU A 169 -12.02 9.01 6.76
C LEU A 169 -12.03 7.62 6.15
N VAL A 170 -12.90 6.72 6.65
CA VAL A 170 -13.05 5.36 6.11
C VAL A 170 -13.61 5.39 4.68
N ALA A 171 -14.63 6.21 4.42
CA ALA A 171 -15.22 6.32 3.08
C ALA A 171 -14.23 6.92 2.07
N GLU A 172 -13.44 7.92 2.49
CA GLU A 172 -12.40 8.53 1.65
C GLU A 172 -11.26 7.54 1.36
N SER A 173 -10.82 6.79 2.37
CA SER A 173 -9.77 5.76 2.23
C SER A 173 -10.22 4.60 1.35
N THR A 174 -11.47 4.15 1.49
CA THR A 174 -12.06 3.11 0.64
C THR A 174 -12.08 3.53 -0.81
N LYS A 175 -12.55 4.76 -1.08
CA LYS A 175 -12.55 5.32 -2.43
C LYS A 175 -11.13 5.42 -2.98
N LEU A 176 -10.15 5.81 -2.17
CA LEU A 176 -8.75 5.88 -2.58
C LEU A 176 -8.16 4.51 -2.92
N VAL A 177 -8.50 3.46 -2.17
CA VAL A 177 -8.11 2.07 -2.49
C VAL A 177 -8.73 1.65 -3.81
N ASP A 178 -10.03 1.87 -4.01
CA ASP A 178 -10.72 1.55 -5.25
C ASP A 178 -10.16 2.33 -6.44
N ASP A 179 -9.93 3.64 -6.29
CA ASP A 179 -9.31 4.50 -7.30
C ASP A 179 -7.87 4.06 -7.62
N PHE A 180 -7.12 3.61 -6.61
CA PHE A 180 -5.77 3.05 -6.79
C PHE A 180 -5.80 1.74 -7.58
N LEU A 181 -6.79 0.87 -7.31
CA LEU A 181 -6.96 -0.41 -7.99
C LEU A 181 -7.70 -0.30 -9.32
N GLY A 182 -8.17 0.89 -9.73
CA GLY A 182 -8.95 1.08 -10.95
C GLY A 182 -10.40 0.61 -10.89
N ARG A 183 -10.91 0.38 -9.69
CA ARG A 183 -12.25 -0.14 -9.43
C ARG A 183 -13.24 1.03 -9.32
N SER A 184 -13.46 1.78 -10.39
CA SER A 184 -14.45 2.87 -10.34
C SER A 184 -15.85 2.31 -10.02
N GLN A 185 -16.56 2.91 -9.06
CA GLN A 185 -17.93 2.54 -8.70
C GLN A 185 -18.81 2.52 -9.96
N GLY A 186 -19.15 1.32 -10.41
CA GLY A 186 -20.28 1.14 -11.31
C GLY A 186 -21.52 1.63 -10.58
N HIS A 187 -22.09 2.75 -11.04
CA HIS A 187 -23.44 3.14 -10.66
C HIS A 187 -24.34 1.94 -11.00
N ALA A 188 -24.81 1.24 -9.96
CA ALA A 188 -25.99 0.40 -10.09
C ALA A 188 -27.13 1.33 -10.52
N VAL A 189 -27.65 1.08 -11.73
CA VAL A 189 -28.84 1.72 -12.30
C VAL A 189 -30.07 1.30 -11.49
#